data_AF-A0A4S2L1Y2-F1
#
_entry.id   AF-A0A4S2L1Y2-F1
#
_cell.length_a   1.000
_cell.length_b   1.000
_cell.length_c   1.000
_cell.angle_alpha   90.00
_cell.angle_beta   90.00
_cell.angle_gamma   90.00
#
_symmetry.space_group_name_H-M   'P 1'
#
loop_
_entity.id
_entity.type
_entity.pdbx_description
1 polymer ?
#
loop_
_entity_poly.entity_id
_entity_poly.type
_entity_poly.pdbx_seq_one_letter_code
_entity_poly.pdbx_strand_id
1 'polypeptide(L)'
;MYAFLRRQLEEKCISLQLETTPAEPATSMNISPKFLKVLQMSFEVKYMDEDITLAEKRDKIKTIEERMSVLHHNVIDVLTDPKFDDIVTLATAYYNVGLEYVISTDTDDLSVAVLCFSRCVDILKEKMSDRKAILTSIGALNELNSVYEKMNKKTDSELNTALKLYMTYTQEENYPDPIHIASLAGIEEEESNPKIILNTLHHTTLQNLRLQYLIRPIDKHLFVQYLNKELNTRLTDIVSNETKFDEKCLDMALTLFELSKYFLANDRFTEAKNHIAIGDYVIFRVAGEILKMEEKDFLYLHKSLNYAI
;
A
#
# COMPACT_ATOMS: atom_id res chain seq x y z
N MET A 1 -7.83 15.04 1.69
CA MET A 1 -6.98 13.84 1.87
C MET A 1 -6.70 13.05 0.59
N TYR A 2 -7.69 12.73 -0.27
CA TYR A 2 -7.47 11.85 -1.44
C TYR A 2 -6.35 12.32 -2.37
N ALA A 3 -6.44 13.57 -2.84
CA ALA A 3 -5.48 14.13 -3.79
C ALA A 3 -4.06 14.22 -3.18
N PHE A 4 -3.96 14.55 -1.89
CA PHE A 4 -2.68 14.53 -1.16
C PHE A 4 -2.05 13.14 -1.15
N LEU A 5 -2.80 12.11 -0.77
CA LEU A 5 -2.32 10.73 -0.74
C LEU A 5 -1.92 10.21 -2.13
N ARG A 6 -2.71 10.55 -3.16
CA ARG A 6 -2.43 10.19 -4.55
C ARG A 6 -1.11 10.80 -5.01
N ARG A 7 -0.92 12.10 -4.76
CA ARG A 7 0.32 12.79 -5.13
C ARG A 7 1.54 12.21 -4.41
N GLN A 8 1.43 11.89 -3.11
CA GLN A 8 2.53 11.26 -2.37
C GLN A 8 2.96 9.93 -3.00
N LEU A 9 2.00 9.12 -3.49
CA LEU A 9 2.33 7.90 -4.24
C LEU A 9 3.05 8.23 -5.55
N GLU A 10 2.49 9.12 -6.37
CA GLU A 10 3.06 9.48 -7.68
C GLU A 10 4.49 10.00 -7.55
N GLU A 11 4.75 10.92 -6.62
CA GLU A 11 6.09 11.47 -6.36
C GLU A 11 7.07 10.38 -5.89
N LYS A 12 6.62 9.46 -5.02
CA LYS A 12 7.46 8.38 -4.52
C LYS A 12 7.75 7.33 -5.59
N CYS A 13 6.79 6.99 -6.45
CA CYS A 13 7.00 6.08 -7.58
C CYS A 13 8.00 6.65 -8.58
N ILE A 14 7.87 7.94 -8.94
CA ILE A 14 8.84 8.62 -9.82
C ILE A 14 10.24 8.58 -9.20
N SER A 15 10.36 8.89 -7.91
CA SER A 15 11.65 8.84 -7.22
C SER A 15 12.28 7.44 -7.27
N LEU A 16 11.49 6.39 -7.03
CA LEU A 16 11.97 5.00 -7.07
C LEU A 16 12.35 4.53 -8.47
N GLN A 17 11.66 5.00 -9.51
CA GLN A 17 12.02 4.69 -10.90
C GLN A 17 13.34 5.37 -11.32
N LEU A 18 13.70 6.47 -10.67
CA LEU A 18 14.96 7.19 -10.90
C LEU A 18 16.12 6.66 -10.05
N GLU A 19 15.87 5.78 -9.07
CA GLU A 19 16.95 5.15 -8.29
C GLU A 19 17.83 4.28 -9.22
N THR A 20 19.12 4.58 -9.24
CA THR A 20 20.11 3.87 -10.08
C THR A 20 20.64 2.60 -9.41
N THR A 21 20.32 2.37 -8.14
CA THR A 21 20.70 1.16 -7.42
C THR A 21 19.80 0.02 -7.89
N PRO A 22 20.36 -1.03 -8.51
CA PRO A 22 19.56 -2.19 -8.87
C PRO A 22 18.93 -2.79 -7.61
N ALA A 23 17.64 -3.11 -7.67
CA ALA A 23 17.01 -3.89 -6.62
C ALA A 23 17.87 -5.13 -6.33
N GLU A 24 18.13 -5.44 -5.06
CA GLU A 24 18.88 -6.65 -4.73
C GLU A 24 18.20 -7.86 -5.41
N PRO A 25 18.96 -8.71 -6.14
CA PRO A 25 18.37 -9.78 -6.90
C PRO A 25 17.60 -10.73 -5.96
N ALA A 26 16.42 -11.17 -6.41
CA ALA A 26 15.56 -12.08 -5.67
C ALA A 26 16.18 -13.47 -5.41
N THR A 27 17.39 -13.74 -5.92
CA THR A 27 18.15 -15.00 -5.85
C THR A 27 18.51 -15.49 -4.42
N SER A 28 17.99 -14.85 -3.37
CA SER A 28 18.32 -15.12 -1.97
C SER A 28 17.38 -16.11 -1.26
N MET A 29 16.36 -16.64 -1.94
CA MET A 29 15.48 -17.67 -1.37
C MET A 29 15.90 -19.08 -1.80
N ASN A 30 16.02 -19.98 -0.84
CA ASN A 30 16.29 -21.39 -1.05
C ASN A 30 14.98 -22.17 -0.82
N ILE A 31 14.22 -22.42 -1.88
CA ILE A 31 12.88 -23.01 -1.79
C ILE A 31 12.93 -24.51 -2.06
N SER A 32 12.29 -25.31 -1.21
CA SER A 32 12.16 -26.75 -1.40
C SER A 32 11.31 -27.08 -2.65
N PRO A 33 11.66 -28.11 -3.44
CA PRO A 33 11.00 -28.38 -4.73
C PRO A 33 9.47 -28.54 -4.65
N LYS A 34 8.96 -29.12 -3.56
CA LYS A 34 7.51 -29.31 -3.35
C LYS A 34 6.77 -27.96 -3.18
N PHE A 35 7.38 -27.00 -2.49
CA PHE A 35 6.84 -25.67 -2.27
C PHE A 35 6.94 -24.83 -3.53
N LEU A 36 8.09 -24.87 -4.22
CA LEU A 36 8.28 -24.20 -5.50
C LEU A 36 7.23 -24.65 -6.53
N LYS A 37 6.91 -25.95 -6.58
CA LYS A 37 5.89 -26.45 -7.50
C LYS A 37 4.50 -25.89 -7.19
N VAL A 38 4.12 -25.79 -5.92
CA VAL A 38 2.84 -25.20 -5.50
C VAL A 38 2.79 -23.71 -5.82
N LEU A 39 3.90 -22.98 -5.58
CA LEU A 39 4.02 -21.56 -5.94
C LEU A 39 3.79 -21.35 -7.43
N GLN A 40 4.51 -22.08 -8.29
CA GLN A 40 4.37 -21.99 -9.74
C GLN A 40 2.93 -22.26 -10.19
N MET A 41 2.27 -23.30 -9.64
CA MET A 41 0.87 -23.60 -9.96
C MET A 41 -0.07 -22.48 -9.51
N SER A 42 0.17 -21.88 -8.34
CA SER A 42 -0.67 -20.77 -7.85
C SER A 42 -0.59 -19.54 -8.76
N PHE A 43 0.60 -19.24 -9.26
CA PHE A 43 0.76 -18.14 -10.20
C PHE A 43 0.23 -18.46 -11.59
N GLU A 44 0.34 -19.71 -12.05
CA GLU A 44 -0.28 -20.15 -13.30
C GLU A 44 -1.76 -19.79 -13.29
N VAL A 45 -2.47 -20.11 -12.19
CA VAL A 45 -3.89 -19.78 -12.03
C VAL A 45 -4.15 -18.27 -11.95
N LYS A 46 -3.35 -17.54 -11.16
CA LYS A 46 -3.44 -16.06 -11.02
C LYS A 46 -3.37 -15.35 -12.37
N TYR A 47 -2.53 -15.84 -13.28
CA TYR A 47 -2.30 -15.25 -14.59
C TYR A 47 -2.98 -16.00 -15.74
N MET A 48 -3.90 -16.93 -15.44
CA MET A 48 -4.82 -17.40 -16.47
C MET A 48 -5.66 -16.22 -16.96
N ASP A 49 -5.92 -16.20 -18.27
CA ASP A 49 -6.69 -15.17 -18.97
C ASP A 49 -7.88 -14.68 -18.13
N GLU A 50 -8.02 -13.35 -18.01
CA GLU A 50 -9.07 -12.70 -17.21
C GLU A 50 -10.48 -13.06 -17.70
N ASP A 51 -10.62 -13.45 -18.97
CA ASP A 51 -11.87 -13.94 -19.54
C ASP A 51 -12.26 -15.35 -19.02
N ILE A 52 -11.32 -16.07 -18.39
CA ILE A 52 -11.58 -17.39 -17.80
C ILE A 52 -12.25 -17.23 -16.43
N THR A 53 -13.44 -17.80 -16.32
CA THR A 53 -14.24 -17.74 -15.09
C THR A 53 -13.63 -18.58 -13.97
N LEU A 54 -13.94 -18.22 -12.72
CA LEU A 54 -13.58 -19.01 -11.54
C LEU A 54 -14.04 -20.48 -11.65
N ALA A 55 -15.20 -20.71 -12.28
CA ALA A 55 -15.74 -22.06 -12.50
C ALA A 55 -14.80 -22.91 -13.37
N GLU A 56 -14.18 -22.32 -14.39
CA GLU A 56 -13.24 -23.01 -15.29
C GLU A 56 -11.88 -23.26 -14.62
N LYS A 57 -11.48 -22.41 -13.67
CA LYS A 57 -10.23 -22.58 -12.90
C LYS A 57 -10.38 -23.58 -11.72
N ARG A 58 -11.61 -23.94 -11.33
CA ARG A 58 -11.92 -24.63 -10.06
C ARG A 58 -11.19 -25.96 -9.86
N ASP A 59 -11.07 -26.80 -10.88
CA ASP A 59 -10.37 -28.10 -10.74
C ASP A 59 -8.86 -27.93 -10.51
N LYS A 60 -8.25 -26.94 -11.17
CA LYS A 60 -6.84 -26.59 -10.96
C LYS A 60 -6.65 -26.02 -9.55
N ILE A 61 -7.50 -25.09 -9.14
CA ILE A 61 -7.48 -24.48 -7.80
C ILE A 61 -7.61 -25.56 -6.73
N LYS A 62 -8.58 -26.47 -6.84
CA LYS A 62 -8.77 -27.57 -5.88
C LYS A 62 -7.52 -28.44 -5.75
N THR A 63 -6.87 -28.77 -6.86
CA THR A 63 -5.62 -29.54 -6.85
C THR A 63 -4.50 -28.79 -6.11
N ILE A 64 -4.44 -27.47 -6.25
CA ILE A 64 -3.48 -26.60 -5.55
C ILE A 64 -3.81 -26.57 -4.05
N GLU A 65 -5.07 -26.37 -3.68
CA GLU A 65 -5.53 -26.34 -2.29
C GLU A 65 -5.25 -27.65 -1.54
N GLU A 66 -5.48 -28.80 -2.17
CA GLU A 66 -5.16 -30.11 -1.60
C GLU A 66 -3.66 -30.23 -1.28
N ARG A 67 -2.80 -29.82 -2.21
CA ARG A 67 -1.34 -29.81 -2.00
C ARG A 67 -0.92 -28.83 -0.92
N MET A 68 -1.49 -27.64 -0.91
CA MET A 68 -1.23 -26.62 0.09
C MET A 68 -1.65 -27.09 1.47
N SER A 69 -2.80 -27.77 1.61
CA SER A 69 -3.26 -28.35 2.86
C SER A 69 -2.25 -29.37 3.42
N VAL A 70 -1.72 -30.25 2.56
CA VAL A 70 -0.67 -31.21 2.94
C VAL A 70 0.62 -30.50 3.37
N LEU A 71 1.06 -29.48 2.63
CA LEU A 71 2.25 -28.72 3.00
C LEU A 71 2.06 -27.92 4.29
N HIS A 72 0.88 -27.35 4.48
CA HIS A 72 0.52 -26.58 5.67
C HIS A 72 0.55 -27.42 6.93
N HIS A 73 -0.04 -28.63 6.89
CA HIS A 73 0.05 -29.60 7.99
C HIS A 73 1.51 -29.92 8.33
N ASN A 74 2.37 -30.12 7.32
CA ASN A 74 3.78 -30.38 7.56
C ASN A 74 4.50 -29.17 8.20
N VAL A 75 4.21 -27.94 7.76
CA VAL A 75 4.86 -26.71 8.24
C VAL A 75 4.41 -26.34 9.65
N ILE A 76 3.11 -26.41 9.93
CA ILE A 76 2.52 -25.92 11.18
C ILE A 76 2.43 -27.01 12.26
N ASP A 77 2.06 -28.23 11.90
CA ASP A 77 1.71 -29.25 12.89
C ASP A 77 2.85 -30.26 13.14
N VAL A 78 3.78 -30.42 12.19
CA VAL A 78 4.79 -31.51 12.23
C VAL A 78 6.22 -30.99 12.42
N LEU A 79 6.61 -29.92 11.73
CA LEU A 79 7.98 -29.42 11.77
C LEU A 79 8.20 -28.48 12.96
N THR A 80 9.24 -28.75 13.75
CA THR A 80 9.66 -27.88 14.86
C THR A 80 10.42 -26.63 14.43
N ASP A 81 11.00 -26.62 13.23
CA ASP A 81 11.70 -25.46 12.65
C ASP A 81 11.54 -25.46 11.11
N PRO A 82 10.33 -25.12 10.61
CA PRO A 82 10.09 -25.03 9.18
C PRO A 82 10.97 -23.94 8.55
N LYS A 83 11.51 -24.23 7.37
CA LYS A 83 12.34 -23.29 6.63
C LYS A 83 11.52 -22.06 6.25
N PHE A 84 12.03 -20.88 6.61
CA PHE A 84 11.31 -19.63 6.36
C PHE A 84 10.98 -19.38 4.88
N ASP A 85 11.88 -19.75 3.96
CA ASP A 85 11.61 -19.61 2.51
C ASP A 85 10.42 -20.46 2.05
N ASP A 86 10.23 -21.65 2.63
CA ASP A 86 9.10 -22.54 2.32
C ASP A 86 7.80 -22.00 2.94
N ILE A 87 7.87 -21.41 4.14
CA ILE A 87 6.76 -20.67 4.77
C ILE A 87 6.27 -19.54 3.87
N VAL A 88 7.19 -18.65 3.45
CA VAL A 88 6.84 -17.50 2.60
C VAL A 88 6.23 -17.99 1.29
N THR A 89 6.82 -19.02 0.69
CA THR A 89 6.31 -19.64 -0.55
C THR A 89 4.88 -20.16 -0.39
N LEU A 90 4.59 -20.87 0.71
CA LEU A 90 3.25 -21.38 0.98
C LEU A 90 2.25 -20.25 1.24
N ALA A 91 2.65 -19.21 1.97
CA ALA A 91 1.82 -18.04 2.23
C ALA A 91 1.49 -17.29 0.93
N THR A 92 2.45 -17.10 0.03
CA THR A 92 2.19 -16.52 -1.31
C THR A 92 1.22 -17.38 -2.12
N ALA A 93 1.31 -18.70 -2.05
CA ALA A 93 0.35 -19.57 -2.72
C ALA A 93 -1.08 -19.39 -2.17
N TYR A 94 -1.24 -19.26 -0.85
CA TYR A 94 -2.52 -18.92 -0.23
C TYR A 94 -3.04 -17.56 -0.69
N TYR A 95 -2.17 -16.56 -0.75
CA TYR A 95 -2.51 -15.24 -1.27
C TYR A 95 -3.02 -15.31 -2.73
N ASN A 96 -2.25 -15.95 -3.63
CA ASN A 96 -2.60 -16.06 -5.05
C ASN A 96 -3.93 -16.82 -5.26
N VAL A 97 -4.13 -17.94 -4.56
CA VAL A 97 -5.41 -18.67 -4.65
C VAL A 97 -6.55 -17.83 -4.10
N GLY A 98 -6.35 -17.10 -3.01
CA GLY A 98 -7.35 -16.22 -2.43
C GLY A 98 -7.86 -15.16 -3.40
N LEU A 99 -6.96 -14.56 -4.21
CA LEU A 99 -7.30 -13.54 -5.21
C LEU A 99 -8.35 -14.03 -6.22
N GLU A 100 -8.30 -15.30 -6.63
CA GLU A 100 -9.27 -15.87 -7.58
C GLU A 100 -10.70 -15.86 -7.03
N TYR A 101 -10.86 -16.01 -5.73
CA TYR A 101 -12.16 -16.01 -5.07
C TYR A 101 -12.67 -14.59 -4.76
N VAL A 102 -11.79 -13.59 -4.68
CA VAL A 102 -12.18 -12.19 -4.38
C VAL A 102 -13.13 -11.63 -5.43
N ILE A 103 -13.02 -12.06 -6.68
CA ILE A 103 -13.83 -11.55 -7.80
C ILE A 103 -15.31 -11.98 -7.66
N SER A 104 -15.57 -13.07 -6.94
CA SER A 104 -16.93 -13.59 -6.75
C SER A 104 -17.80 -12.68 -5.90
N THR A 105 -19.12 -12.75 -6.12
CA THR A 105 -20.16 -12.16 -5.25
C THR A 105 -20.83 -13.23 -4.38
N ASP A 106 -20.52 -14.49 -4.60
CA ASP A 106 -21.04 -15.62 -3.83
C ASP A 106 -20.41 -15.66 -2.42
N THR A 107 -21.24 -15.93 -1.41
CA THR A 107 -20.78 -15.88 -0.01
C THR A 107 -19.87 -17.05 0.35
N ASP A 108 -20.04 -18.22 -0.27
CA ASP A 108 -19.19 -19.38 -0.01
C ASP A 108 -17.80 -19.14 -0.63
N ASP A 109 -17.74 -18.62 -1.86
CA ASP A 109 -16.49 -18.24 -2.50
C ASP A 109 -15.75 -17.15 -1.70
N LEU A 110 -16.45 -16.10 -1.25
CA LEU A 110 -15.85 -15.07 -0.39
C LEU A 110 -15.34 -15.67 0.94
N SER A 111 -16.03 -16.68 1.49
CA SER A 111 -15.58 -17.38 2.70
C SER A 111 -14.29 -18.17 2.46
N VAL A 112 -14.12 -18.75 1.26
CA VAL A 112 -12.85 -19.38 0.85
C VAL A 112 -11.75 -18.33 0.72
N ALA A 113 -12.02 -17.15 0.14
CA ALA A 113 -11.06 -16.05 0.08
C ALA A 113 -10.58 -15.64 1.49
N VAL A 114 -11.51 -15.46 2.44
CA VAL A 114 -11.18 -15.19 3.85
C VAL A 114 -10.27 -16.27 4.43
N LEU A 115 -10.58 -17.55 4.21
CA LEU A 115 -9.78 -18.67 4.72
C LEU A 115 -8.35 -18.64 4.16
N CYS A 116 -8.20 -18.40 2.85
CA CYS A 116 -6.91 -18.30 2.19
C CYS A 116 -6.07 -17.15 2.75
N PHE A 117 -6.62 -15.94 2.79
CA PHE A 117 -5.87 -14.78 3.32
C PHE A 117 -5.58 -14.90 4.80
N SER A 118 -6.51 -15.45 5.60
CA SER A 118 -6.26 -15.70 7.02
C SER A 118 -5.11 -16.69 7.22
N ARG A 119 -5.07 -17.79 6.47
CA ARG A 119 -3.93 -18.74 6.51
C ARG A 119 -2.62 -18.09 6.08
N CYS A 120 -2.64 -17.26 5.03
CA CYS A 120 -1.46 -16.49 4.62
C CYS A 120 -0.93 -15.62 5.76
N VAL A 121 -1.82 -14.86 6.42
CA VAL A 121 -1.48 -14.00 7.55
C VAL A 121 -1.01 -14.81 8.76
N ASP A 122 -1.70 -15.90 9.12
CA ASP A 122 -1.40 -16.71 10.29
C ASP A 122 -0.02 -17.36 10.20
N ILE A 123 0.33 -17.95 9.06
CA ILE A 123 1.64 -18.59 8.86
C ILE A 123 2.77 -17.54 8.89
N LEU A 124 2.51 -16.29 8.51
CA LEU A 124 3.49 -15.22 8.48
C LEU A 124 3.58 -14.40 9.77
N LYS A 125 2.69 -14.60 10.75
CA LYS A 125 2.44 -13.68 11.88
C LYS A 125 3.67 -13.12 12.60
N GLU A 126 4.69 -13.93 12.84
CA GLU A 126 5.92 -13.51 13.55
C GLU A 126 7.00 -12.94 12.63
N LYS A 127 6.80 -13.03 11.31
CA LYS A 127 7.77 -12.69 10.27
C LYS A 127 7.23 -11.72 9.22
N MET A 128 6.05 -11.12 9.44
CA MET A 128 5.40 -10.22 8.46
C MET A 128 6.26 -9.01 8.08
N SER A 129 7.14 -8.54 8.98
CA SER A 129 8.04 -7.42 8.73
C SER A 129 9.35 -7.83 8.06
N ASP A 130 9.55 -9.10 7.73
CA ASP A 130 10.73 -9.54 6.99
C ASP A 130 10.62 -9.14 5.51
N ARG A 131 11.75 -8.80 4.89
CA ARG A 131 11.80 -8.41 3.47
C ARG A 131 11.23 -9.46 2.51
N LYS A 132 11.25 -10.74 2.90
CA LYS A 132 10.66 -11.87 2.14
C LYS A 132 9.14 -11.90 2.23
N ALA A 133 8.57 -11.41 3.33
CA ALA A 133 7.16 -11.57 3.66
C ALA A 133 6.34 -10.29 3.54
N ILE A 134 6.97 -9.11 3.59
CA ILE A 134 6.30 -7.81 3.73
C ILE A 134 5.28 -7.53 2.62
N LEU A 135 5.63 -7.83 1.36
CA LEU A 135 4.74 -7.63 0.22
C LEU A 135 3.49 -8.50 0.33
N THR A 136 3.69 -9.81 0.55
CA THR A 136 2.58 -10.77 0.69
C THR A 136 1.73 -10.48 1.92
N SER A 137 2.34 -10.05 3.02
CA SER A 137 1.63 -9.73 4.27
C SER A 137 0.70 -8.53 4.11
N ILE A 138 1.21 -7.42 3.57
CA ILE A 138 0.40 -6.21 3.34
C ILE A 138 -0.68 -6.48 2.29
N GLY A 139 -0.33 -7.20 1.20
CA GLY A 139 -1.30 -7.62 0.18
C GLY A 139 -2.45 -8.43 0.78
N ALA A 140 -2.15 -9.48 1.54
CA ALA A 140 -3.17 -10.33 2.15
C ALA A 140 -4.06 -9.56 3.13
N LEU A 141 -3.51 -8.63 3.91
CA LEU A 141 -4.29 -7.78 4.82
C LEU A 141 -5.23 -6.82 4.08
N ASN A 142 -4.76 -6.21 2.98
CA ASN A 142 -5.59 -5.35 2.14
C ASN A 142 -6.76 -6.13 1.51
N GLU A 143 -6.48 -7.32 0.97
CA GLU A 143 -7.51 -8.17 0.36
C GLU A 143 -8.47 -8.75 1.39
N LEU A 144 -7.99 -9.13 2.58
CA LEU A 144 -8.85 -9.59 3.67
C LEU A 144 -9.84 -8.49 4.08
N ASN A 145 -9.39 -7.23 4.18
CA ASN A 145 -10.29 -6.10 4.39
C ASN A 145 -11.31 -5.94 3.25
N SER A 146 -10.86 -6.00 2.00
CA SER A 146 -11.74 -5.92 0.81
C SER A 146 -12.85 -6.97 0.84
N VAL A 147 -12.52 -8.22 1.16
CA VAL A 147 -13.49 -9.31 1.29
C VAL A 147 -14.45 -9.05 2.45
N TYR A 148 -13.96 -8.60 3.61
CA TYR A 148 -14.83 -8.25 4.73
C TYR A 148 -15.80 -7.12 4.39
N GLU A 149 -15.38 -6.10 3.65
CA GLU A 149 -16.26 -5.04 3.15
C GLU A 149 -17.35 -5.60 2.23
N LYS A 150 -17.01 -6.50 1.29
CA LYS A 150 -18.00 -7.20 0.44
C LYS A 150 -18.99 -8.03 1.25
N MET A 151 -18.54 -8.61 2.36
CA MET A 151 -19.39 -9.35 3.31
C MET A 151 -20.14 -8.45 4.31
N ASN A 152 -20.09 -7.11 4.15
CA ASN A 152 -20.66 -6.13 5.07
C ASN A 152 -20.12 -6.22 6.52
N LYS A 153 -18.92 -6.77 6.70
CA LYS A 153 -18.20 -6.82 7.99
C LYS A 153 -17.30 -5.59 8.07
N LYS A 154 -17.60 -4.70 9.03
CA LYS A 154 -16.83 -3.48 9.24
C LYS A 154 -15.70 -3.72 10.24
N THR A 155 -14.48 -3.85 9.75
CA THR A 155 -13.26 -3.91 10.56
C THR A 155 -12.20 -3.02 9.92
N ASP A 156 -11.43 -2.36 10.78
CA ASP A 156 -10.28 -1.54 10.36
C ASP A 156 -8.97 -2.22 10.85
N SER A 157 -9.06 -3.41 11.45
CA SER A 157 -7.94 -4.10 12.12
C SER A 157 -6.85 -4.49 11.14
N GLU A 158 -7.26 -5.04 10.00
CA GLU A 158 -6.38 -5.53 8.94
C GLU A 158 -5.59 -4.37 8.34
N LEU A 159 -6.28 -3.27 7.99
CA LEU A 159 -5.65 -2.07 7.44
C LEU A 159 -4.73 -1.37 8.44
N ASN A 160 -5.13 -1.30 9.72
CA ASN A 160 -4.25 -0.75 10.76
C ASN A 160 -3.00 -1.61 10.94
N THR A 161 -3.11 -2.94 10.79
CA THR A 161 -1.97 -3.86 10.83
C THR A 161 -1.06 -3.65 9.62
N ALA A 162 -1.62 -3.55 8.42
CA ALA A 162 -0.89 -3.26 7.19
C ALA A 162 -0.13 -1.92 7.28
N LEU A 163 -0.79 -0.87 7.79
CA LEU A 163 -0.17 0.43 8.01
C LEU A 163 1.00 0.35 9.01
N LYS A 164 0.83 -0.34 10.13
CA LYS A 164 1.93 -0.53 11.11
C LYS A 164 3.09 -1.29 10.51
N LEU A 165 2.82 -2.33 9.72
CA LEU A 165 3.87 -3.11 9.05
C LEU A 165 4.69 -2.23 8.12
N TYR A 166 4.02 -1.44 7.25
CA TYR A 166 4.72 -0.49 6.37
C TYR A 166 5.57 0.49 7.17
N MET A 167 4.97 1.17 8.16
CA MET A 167 5.66 2.17 8.96
C MET A 167 6.88 1.62 9.70
N THR A 168 6.79 0.39 10.20
CA THR A 168 7.88 -0.28 10.91
C THR A 168 8.98 -0.70 9.94
N TYR A 169 8.60 -1.26 8.80
CA TYR A 169 9.53 -1.72 7.78
C TYR A 169 10.33 -0.58 7.17
N THR A 170 9.67 0.56 6.89
CA THR A 170 10.28 1.74 6.27
C THR A 170 10.70 2.80 7.29
N GLN A 171 10.92 2.41 8.55
CA GLN A 171 11.28 3.38 9.60
C GLN A 171 12.68 3.96 9.38
N GLU A 172 13.61 3.16 8.85
CA GLU A 172 14.97 3.55 8.51
C GLU A 172 15.05 3.97 7.04
N GLU A 173 15.84 4.99 6.72
CA GLU A 173 15.98 5.47 5.33
C GLU A 173 16.54 4.39 4.38
N ASN A 174 17.39 3.50 4.91
CA ASN A 174 18.04 2.42 4.16
C ASN A 174 17.48 1.05 4.54
N TYR A 175 16.15 0.93 4.59
CA TYR A 175 15.51 -0.36 4.81
C TYR A 175 15.84 -1.35 3.67
N PRO A 176 15.94 -2.66 3.94
CA PRO A 176 16.32 -3.64 2.93
C PRO A 176 15.27 -3.75 1.83
N ASP A 177 15.70 -4.02 0.59
CA ASP A 177 14.78 -4.20 -0.52
C ASP A 177 13.85 -5.40 -0.25
N PRO A 178 12.52 -5.22 -0.39
CA PRO A 178 11.59 -6.34 -0.37
C PRO A 178 11.94 -7.36 -1.46
N ILE A 179 11.59 -8.63 -1.26
CA ILE A 179 11.77 -9.66 -2.28
C ILE A 179 10.46 -9.87 -3.02
N HIS A 180 10.51 -9.70 -4.35
CA HIS A 180 9.40 -10.01 -5.24
C HIS A 180 9.45 -11.48 -5.66
N ILE A 181 8.66 -12.31 -4.99
CA ILE A 181 8.70 -13.78 -5.15
C ILE A 181 8.25 -14.28 -6.52
N ALA A 182 7.51 -13.49 -7.32
CA ALA A 182 7.13 -13.90 -8.68
C ALA A 182 8.37 -14.08 -9.58
N SER A 183 9.37 -13.21 -9.42
CA SER A 183 10.65 -13.34 -10.14
C SER A 183 11.36 -14.66 -9.87
N LEU A 184 11.22 -15.23 -8.66
CA LEU A 184 11.77 -16.55 -8.30
C LEU A 184 11.02 -17.71 -8.95
N ALA A 185 9.75 -17.52 -9.27
CA ALA A 185 8.95 -18.47 -10.02
C ALA A 185 9.21 -18.39 -11.55
N GLY A 186 10.05 -17.45 -12.00
CA GLY A 186 10.31 -17.18 -13.41
C GLY A 186 9.15 -16.44 -14.10
N ILE A 187 8.44 -15.59 -13.35
CA ILE A 187 7.24 -14.90 -13.80
C ILE A 187 7.53 -13.42 -13.94
N GLU A 188 7.27 -12.90 -15.13
CA GLU A 188 7.35 -11.47 -15.44
C GLU A 188 5.99 -10.83 -15.12
N GLU A 189 5.96 -10.01 -14.08
CA GLU A 189 4.82 -9.14 -13.77
C GLU A 189 5.06 -7.74 -14.36
N GLU A 190 4.00 -6.96 -14.57
CA GLU A 190 4.09 -5.59 -15.13
C GLU A 190 5.02 -4.68 -14.32
N GLU A 191 4.91 -4.75 -12.99
CA GLU A 191 5.83 -4.10 -12.07
C GLU A 191 6.70 -5.16 -11.39
N SER A 192 8.02 -5.00 -11.52
CA SER A 192 9.02 -5.92 -10.97
C SER A 192 9.87 -5.29 -9.87
N ASN A 193 9.80 -3.96 -9.68
CA ASN A 193 10.49 -3.25 -8.62
C ASN A 193 9.76 -3.47 -7.28
N PRO A 194 10.36 -4.21 -6.33
CA PRO A 194 9.69 -4.56 -5.08
C PRO A 194 9.33 -3.34 -4.21
N LYS A 195 10.10 -2.25 -4.30
CA LYS A 195 9.78 -1.00 -3.57
C LYS A 195 8.57 -0.29 -4.15
N ILE A 196 8.40 -0.31 -5.49
CA ILE A 196 7.22 0.25 -6.13
C ILE A 196 6.00 -0.57 -5.74
N ILE A 197 6.08 -1.91 -5.78
CA ILE A 197 5.02 -2.80 -5.32
C ILE A 197 4.64 -2.49 -3.86
N LEU A 198 5.62 -2.38 -2.97
CA LEU A 198 5.38 -2.04 -1.56
C LEU A 198 4.64 -0.71 -1.40
N ASN A 199 5.04 0.32 -2.16
CA ASN A 199 4.37 1.62 -2.11
C ASN A 199 2.97 1.59 -2.68
N THR A 200 2.72 0.85 -3.75
CA THR A 200 1.39 0.65 -4.31
C THR A 200 0.47 -0.05 -3.29
N LEU A 201 0.96 -1.11 -2.65
CA LEU A 201 0.22 -1.81 -1.58
C LEU A 201 -0.10 -0.89 -0.40
N HIS A 202 0.88 -0.10 0.06
CA HIS A 202 0.67 0.88 1.12
C HIS A 202 -0.34 1.96 0.72
N HIS A 203 -0.28 2.42 -0.53
CA HIS A 203 -1.26 3.38 -1.03
C HIS A 203 -2.67 2.78 -1.01
N THR A 204 -2.85 1.53 -1.44
CA THR A 204 -4.13 0.81 -1.31
C THR A 204 -4.60 0.77 0.15
N THR A 205 -3.70 0.49 1.10
CA THR A 205 -4.02 0.55 2.54
C THR A 205 -4.54 1.93 2.96
N LEU A 206 -3.86 3.01 2.55
CA LEU A 206 -4.25 4.39 2.88
C LEU A 206 -5.55 4.82 2.20
N GLN A 207 -5.81 4.38 0.97
CA GLN A 207 -7.05 4.62 0.24
C GLN A 207 -8.23 4.00 0.98
N ASN A 208 -8.11 2.73 1.38
CA ASN A 208 -9.15 2.01 2.11
C ASN A 208 -9.38 2.61 3.50
N LEU A 209 -8.31 2.96 4.24
CA LEU A 209 -8.43 3.67 5.52
C LEU A 209 -9.13 5.02 5.37
N ARG A 210 -8.88 5.76 4.27
CA ARG A 210 -9.62 7.01 3.98
C ARG A 210 -11.09 6.72 3.76
N LEU A 211 -11.46 5.72 2.95
CA LEU A 211 -12.86 5.38 2.71
C LEU A 211 -13.57 5.06 4.03
N GLN A 212 -12.94 4.28 4.90
CA GLN A 212 -13.47 3.98 6.24
C GLN A 212 -13.54 5.23 7.13
N TYR A 213 -12.57 6.14 7.05
CA TYR A 213 -12.58 7.42 7.77
C TYR A 213 -13.76 8.31 7.32
N LEU A 214 -14.07 8.35 6.03
CA LEU A 214 -15.21 9.13 5.51
C LEU A 214 -16.56 8.59 6.00
N ILE A 215 -16.67 7.26 6.16
CA ILE A 215 -17.89 6.61 6.67
C ILE A 215 -17.99 6.74 8.20
N ARG A 216 -16.89 6.50 8.90
CA ARG A 216 -16.81 6.53 10.37
C ARG A 216 -15.46 7.14 10.80
N PRO A 217 -15.41 8.46 11.06
CA PRO A 217 -14.18 9.14 11.44
C PRO A 217 -13.74 8.85 12.88
N ILE A 218 -14.60 8.23 13.71
CA ILE A 218 -14.30 7.85 15.10
C ILE A 218 -13.26 6.72 15.14
N ASP A 219 -12.38 6.75 16.14
CA ASP A 219 -11.33 5.76 16.42
C ASP A 219 -10.29 5.56 15.32
N LYS A 220 -10.10 6.55 14.44
CA LYS A 220 -9.09 6.54 13.36
C LYS A 220 -7.73 7.09 13.78
N HIS A 221 -7.35 6.89 15.04
CA HIS A 221 -6.16 7.52 15.64
C HIS A 221 -4.86 7.21 14.88
N LEU A 222 -4.62 5.94 14.53
CA LEU A 222 -3.38 5.55 13.84
C LEU A 222 -3.26 6.22 12.47
N PHE A 223 -4.33 6.17 11.68
CA PHE A 223 -4.38 6.80 10.36
C PHE A 223 -4.19 8.32 10.45
N VAL A 224 -4.84 8.97 11.41
CA VAL A 224 -4.68 10.42 11.66
C VAL A 224 -3.26 10.77 12.10
N GLN A 225 -2.65 9.97 12.98
CA GLN A 225 -1.27 10.16 13.40
C GLN A 225 -0.30 10.02 12.22
N TYR A 226 -0.50 9.00 11.39
CA TYR A 226 0.28 8.80 10.17
C TYR A 226 0.16 10.01 9.23
N LEU A 227 -1.06 10.44 8.90
CA LEU A 227 -1.28 11.60 8.03
C LEU A 227 -0.67 12.88 8.59
N ASN A 228 -0.83 13.12 9.90
CA ASN A 228 -0.23 14.27 10.54
C ASN A 228 1.31 14.23 10.47
N LYS A 229 1.93 13.06 10.63
CA LYS A 229 3.39 12.91 10.45
C LYS A 229 3.80 13.26 9.02
N GLU A 230 3.13 12.69 8.02
CA GLU A 230 3.43 12.94 6.60
C GLU A 230 3.28 14.43 6.23
N LEU A 231 2.21 15.07 6.69
CA LEU A 231 1.99 16.51 6.49
C LEU A 231 3.09 17.35 7.14
N ASN A 232 3.49 17.01 8.37
CA ASN A 232 4.54 17.75 9.07
C ASN A 232 5.91 17.58 8.40
N THR A 233 6.25 16.39 7.91
CA THR A 233 7.46 16.18 7.10
C THR A 233 7.43 17.09 5.89
N ARG A 234 6.34 17.08 5.11
CA ARG A 234 6.24 17.90 3.90
C ARG A 234 6.27 19.41 4.19
N LEU A 235 5.59 19.86 5.24
CA LEU A 235 5.65 21.25 5.68
C LEU A 235 7.06 21.66 6.08
N THR A 236 7.77 20.79 6.80
CA THR A 236 9.16 21.02 7.20
C THR A 236 10.06 21.13 5.99
N ASP A 237 9.89 20.26 4.99
CA ASP A 237 10.67 20.31 3.75
C ASP A 237 10.42 21.62 2.99
N ILE A 238 9.16 22.04 2.84
CA ILE A 238 8.81 23.30 2.17
C ILE A 238 9.44 24.50 2.87
N VAL A 239 9.34 24.55 4.20
CA VAL A 239 9.85 25.68 5.00
C VAL A 239 11.39 25.69 5.05
N SER A 240 12.01 24.53 5.20
CA SER A 240 13.46 24.42 5.42
C SER A 240 14.27 24.44 4.13
N ASN A 241 13.75 23.84 3.06
CA ASN A 241 14.44 23.79 1.76
C ASN A 241 14.05 24.96 0.84
N GLU A 242 13.43 26.01 1.39
CA GLU A 242 12.89 27.17 0.67
C GLU A 242 12.08 26.78 -0.59
N THR A 243 11.42 25.62 -0.53
CA THR A 243 10.66 25.11 -1.67
C THR A 243 9.46 26.02 -1.89
N LYS A 244 9.14 26.31 -3.15
CA LYS A 244 8.01 27.20 -3.45
C LYS A 244 6.70 26.57 -2.99
N PHE A 245 5.86 27.43 -2.42
CA PHE A 245 4.45 27.12 -2.23
C PHE A 245 3.78 27.14 -3.61
N ASP A 246 3.58 25.97 -4.19
CA ASP A 246 2.93 25.79 -5.49
C ASP A 246 1.47 25.31 -5.31
N GLU A 247 0.75 25.14 -6.42
CA GLU A 247 -0.63 24.65 -6.41
C GLU A 247 -0.76 23.28 -5.73
N LYS A 248 0.31 22.48 -5.70
CA LYS A 248 0.30 21.18 -5.04
C LYS A 248 0.13 21.28 -3.53
N CYS A 249 0.47 22.43 -2.95
CA CYS A 249 0.27 22.70 -1.53
C CYS A 249 -1.22 22.87 -1.16
N LEU A 250 -2.13 23.05 -2.14
CA LEU A 250 -3.57 23.14 -1.87
C LEU A 250 -4.14 21.80 -1.35
N ASP A 251 -3.66 20.68 -1.86
CA ASP A 251 -4.10 19.35 -1.37
C ASP A 251 -3.67 19.08 0.07
N MET A 252 -2.54 19.67 0.47
CA MET A 252 -2.06 19.67 1.85
C MET A 252 -2.99 20.51 2.73
N ALA A 253 -3.35 21.74 2.31
CA ALA A 253 -4.30 22.59 3.04
C ALA A 253 -5.67 21.93 3.22
N LEU A 254 -6.22 21.32 2.16
CA LEU A 254 -7.49 20.58 2.23
C LEU A 254 -7.40 19.41 3.21
N THR A 255 -6.28 18.69 3.23
CA THR A 255 -6.04 17.59 4.16
C THR A 255 -5.94 18.07 5.61
N LEU A 256 -5.31 19.22 5.86
CA LEU A 256 -5.28 19.85 7.19
C LEU A 256 -6.68 20.22 7.69
N PHE A 257 -7.54 20.78 6.83
CA PHE A 257 -8.94 21.06 7.18
C PHE A 257 -9.77 19.79 7.39
N GLU A 258 -9.52 18.72 6.63
CA GLU A 258 -10.18 17.44 6.87
C GLU A 258 -9.77 16.84 8.23
N LEU A 259 -8.50 16.95 8.62
CA LEU A 259 -8.02 16.53 9.94
C LEU A 259 -8.59 17.39 11.07
N SER A 260 -8.76 18.69 10.86
CA SER A 260 -9.35 19.56 11.88
C SER A 260 -10.77 19.11 12.26
N LYS A 261 -11.56 18.63 11.28
CA LYS A 261 -12.89 18.05 11.54
C LYS A 261 -12.83 16.83 12.45
N TYR A 262 -11.83 15.97 12.25
CA TYR A 262 -11.61 14.83 13.17
C TYR A 262 -11.28 15.30 14.58
N PHE A 263 -10.37 16.27 14.73
CA PHE A 263 -10.03 16.78 16.05
C PHE A 263 -11.22 17.44 16.74
N LEU A 264 -12.03 18.21 16.01
CA LEU A 264 -13.29 18.77 16.54
C LEU A 264 -14.27 17.67 16.99
N ALA A 265 -14.42 16.61 16.19
CA ALA A 265 -15.29 15.48 16.54
C ALA A 265 -14.79 14.66 17.74
N ASN A 266 -13.55 14.87 18.19
CA ASN A 266 -12.93 14.19 19.33
C ASN A 266 -12.58 15.18 20.46
N ASP A 267 -13.21 16.35 20.50
CA ASP A 267 -13.01 17.40 21.52
C ASP A 267 -11.56 17.92 21.65
N ARG A 268 -10.75 17.74 20.61
CA ARG A 268 -9.35 18.20 20.52
C ARG A 268 -9.26 19.58 19.86
N PHE A 269 -9.87 20.58 20.50
CA PHE A 269 -10.05 21.92 19.95
C PHE A 269 -8.74 22.65 19.64
N THR A 270 -7.70 22.45 20.45
CA THR A 270 -6.40 23.08 20.24
C THR A 270 -5.75 22.56 18.97
N GLU A 271 -5.75 21.25 18.77
CA GLU A 271 -5.21 20.61 17.58
C GLU A 271 -6.02 21.00 16.35
N ALA A 272 -7.36 21.03 16.45
CA ALA A 272 -8.22 21.50 15.37
C ALA A 272 -7.87 22.94 14.95
N LYS A 273 -7.76 23.85 15.92
CA LYS A 273 -7.40 25.26 15.67
C LYS A 273 -6.03 25.37 14.99
N ASN A 274 -5.04 24.60 15.45
CA ASN A 274 -3.71 24.61 14.87
C ASN A 274 -3.73 24.13 13.41
N HIS A 275 -4.46 23.04 13.10
CA HIS A 275 -4.58 22.54 11.73
C HIS A 275 -5.27 23.55 10.81
N ILE A 276 -6.31 24.22 11.29
CA ILE A 276 -7.00 25.29 10.54
C ILE A 276 -6.03 26.44 10.25
N ALA A 277 -5.30 26.91 11.27
CA ALA A 277 -4.36 28.02 11.11
C ALA A 277 -3.22 27.68 10.13
N ILE A 278 -2.68 26.45 10.19
CA ILE A 278 -1.66 26.00 9.24
C ILE A 278 -2.24 25.91 7.82
N GLY A 279 -3.44 25.34 7.67
CA GLY A 279 -4.11 25.23 6.36
C GLY A 279 -4.35 26.59 5.72
N ASP A 280 -4.85 27.57 6.51
CA ASP A 280 -5.06 28.94 6.08
C ASP A 280 -3.76 29.63 5.66
N TYR A 281 -2.70 29.46 6.46
CA TYR A 281 -1.37 29.96 6.13
C TYR A 281 -0.82 29.38 4.82
N VAL A 282 -0.97 28.07 4.60
CA VAL A 282 -0.54 27.42 3.35
C VAL A 282 -1.28 28.03 2.15
N ILE A 283 -2.60 28.20 2.22
CA ILE A 283 -3.39 28.83 1.15
C ILE A 283 -2.91 30.26 0.89
N PHE A 284 -2.71 31.05 1.94
CA PHE A 284 -2.22 32.43 1.82
C PHE A 284 -0.86 32.49 1.12
N ARG A 285 0.06 31.59 1.46
CA ARG A 285 1.38 31.50 0.84
C ARG A 285 1.30 31.11 -0.64
N VAL A 286 0.47 30.14 -0.99
CA VAL A 286 0.26 29.72 -2.40
C VAL A 286 -0.31 30.87 -3.22
N ALA A 287 -1.36 31.54 -2.73
CA ALA A 287 -1.95 32.68 -3.41
C ALA A 287 -0.94 33.81 -3.66
N GLY A 288 -0.08 34.09 -2.67
CA GLY A 288 1.00 35.07 -2.80
C GLY A 288 2.05 34.69 -3.85
N GLU A 289 2.37 33.41 -4.02
CA GLU A 289 3.31 32.95 -5.06
C GLU A 289 2.70 32.98 -6.46
N ILE A 290 1.40 32.62 -6.60
CA ILE A 290 0.67 32.71 -7.87
C ILE A 290 0.65 34.16 -8.37
N LEU A 291 0.28 35.11 -7.51
CA LEU A 291 0.26 36.54 -7.86
C LEU A 291 1.63 37.06 -8.30
N LYS A 292 2.71 36.65 -7.61
CA LYS A 292 4.09 37.02 -8.02
C LYS A 292 4.49 36.43 -9.37
N MET A 293 3.98 35.25 -9.72
CA MET A 293 4.24 34.64 -11.02
C MET A 293 3.50 35.38 -12.13
N GLU A 294 2.22 35.71 -11.93
CA GLU A 294 1.43 36.49 -12.89
C GLU A 294 2.02 37.89 -13.14
N GLU A 295 2.48 38.58 -12.09
CA GLU A 295 3.17 39.87 -12.21
C GLU A 295 4.49 39.76 -12.99
N LYS A 296 5.25 38.67 -12.79
CA LYS A 296 6.50 38.42 -13.53
C LYS A 296 6.22 38.12 -15.00
N ASP A 297 5.24 37.28 -15.30
CA ASP A 297 4.90 36.91 -16.67
C ASP A 297 4.39 38.12 -17.46
N PHE A 298 3.60 38.99 -16.81
CA PHE A 298 3.20 40.28 -17.38
C PHE A 298 4.41 41.18 -17.69
N LEU A 299 5.39 41.25 -16.77
CA LEU A 299 6.62 42.04 -16.95
C LEU A 299 7.52 41.48 -18.06
N TYR A 300 7.59 40.15 -18.21
CA TYR A 300 8.34 39.48 -19.29
C TYR A 300 7.69 39.70 -20.66
N LEU A 301 6.35 39.62 -20.75
CA LEU A 301 5.61 39.95 -21.97
C LEU A 301 5.90 41.39 -22.40
N HIS A 302 5.86 42.34 -21.45
CA HIS A 302 6.13 43.75 -21.72
C HIS A 302 7.59 44.03 -22.12
N LYS A 303 8.56 43.28 -21.58
CA LYS A 303 9.96 43.34 -22.03
C LYS A 303 10.14 42.79 -23.44
N SER A 304 9.52 41.64 -23.77
CA SER A 304 9.62 41.04 -25.11
C SER A 304 9.01 41.93 -26.20
N LEU A 305 7.93 42.65 -25.90
CA LEU A 305 7.33 43.66 -26.80
C LEU A 305 8.24 44.87 -27.01
N ASN A 306 9.02 45.28 -26.00
CA ASN A 306 9.95 46.40 -26.11
C ASN A 306 11.26 46.09 -26.87
N TYR A 307 11.58 44.80 -27.11
CA TYR A 307 12.72 44.40 -27.95
C TYR A 307 12.33 44.12 -29.42
N ALA A 308 11.05 44.27 -29.77
CA ALA A 308 10.51 44.06 -31.11
C ALA A 308 10.16 45.37 -31.86
N ILE A 309 10.63 46.52 -31.37
CA ILE A 309 10.54 47.86 -32.00
C ILE A 309 11.96 48.37 -32.22
#